data_AF-A0A1E5W941-F1
#
_entry.id   AF-A0A1E5W941-F1
#
_cell.length_a   1.000
_cell.length_b   1.000
_cell.length_c   1.000
_cell.angle_alpha   90.00
_cell.angle_beta   90.00
_cell.angle_gamma   90.00
#
_symmetry.space_group_name_H-M   'P 1'
#
loop_
_entity.id
_entity.type
_entity.pdbx_description
1 polymer ?
#
loop_
_entity_poly.entity_id
_entity_poly.type
_entity_poly.pdbx_seq_one_letter_code
_entity_poly.pdbx_strand_id
1 'polypeptide(L)'
;MSTDPAYDRTAELRALDATLAGVRGLVASGVTHVPRIFRLPDPAEQRLRAQEQPPSAATIPVIDLGGDRAAVVDAIGRAAAEWGFFQVTGQGVPEEAMAAAVAAVRAFHEAGGGEGSDKARLYSREPGKAV
;
A
#
# COMPACT_ATOMS: atom_id res chain seq x y z
N MET A 1 21.85 -28.15 -16.87
CA MET A 1 21.17 -26.84 -16.81
C MET A 1 19.69 -27.12 -16.96
N SER A 2 18.97 -27.24 -15.84
CA SER A 2 17.57 -27.70 -15.84
C SER A 2 16.69 -26.63 -16.47
N THR A 3 16.03 -26.97 -17.57
CA THR A 3 15.05 -26.14 -18.27
C THR A 3 13.81 -25.97 -17.39
N ASP A 4 13.70 -24.83 -16.72
CA ASP A 4 12.46 -24.39 -16.08
C ASP A 4 11.45 -24.13 -17.22
N PRO A 5 10.27 -24.79 -17.26
CA PRO A 5 9.23 -24.44 -18.23
C PRO A 5 9.00 -22.94 -18.13
N ALA A 6 9.04 -22.24 -19.27
CA ALA A 6 9.02 -20.78 -19.35
C ALA A 6 8.00 -20.20 -18.34
N TYR A 7 8.49 -19.55 -17.29
CA TYR A 7 7.67 -19.01 -16.22
C TYR A 7 6.61 -18.08 -16.80
N ASP A 8 5.35 -18.51 -16.76
CA ASP A 8 4.22 -17.73 -17.24
C ASP A 8 3.63 -16.89 -16.11
N ARG A 9 4.19 -15.69 -15.94
CA ARG A 9 3.69 -14.67 -15.01
C ARG A 9 2.20 -14.38 -15.22
N THR A 10 1.72 -14.45 -16.46
CA THR A 10 0.33 -14.14 -16.81
C THR A 10 -0.61 -15.22 -16.29
N ALA A 11 -0.22 -16.49 -16.39
CA ALA A 11 -0.99 -17.60 -15.84
C ALA A 11 -1.12 -17.51 -14.31
N GLU A 12 -0.04 -17.24 -13.56
CA GLU A 12 -0.11 -17.05 -12.11
C GLU A 12 -1.01 -15.85 -11.72
N LEU A 13 -0.92 -14.74 -12.47
CA LEU A 13 -1.77 -13.58 -12.22
C LEU A 13 -3.26 -13.88 -12.46
N ARG A 14 -3.60 -14.65 -13.51
CA ARG A 14 -4.98 -15.06 -13.78
C ARG A 14 -5.50 -16.03 -12.72
N ALA A 15 -4.66 -16.96 -12.27
CA ALA A 15 -5.00 -17.89 -11.20
C ALA A 15 -5.32 -17.14 -9.90
N LEU A 16 -4.55 -16.11 -9.56
CA LEU A 16 -4.84 -15.25 -8.41
C LEU A 16 -6.18 -14.52 -8.57
N ASP A 17 -6.46 -13.93 -9.74
CA ASP A 17 -7.73 -13.23 -9.98
C ASP A 17 -8.94 -14.14 -9.90
N ALA A 18 -8.81 -15.36 -10.44
CA ALA A 18 -9.89 -16.34 -10.41
C ALA A 18 -10.33 -16.67 -8.98
N THR A 19 -9.47 -16.46 -7.98
CA THR A 19 -9.86 -16.63 -6.57
C THR A 19 -10.83 -15.56 -6.09
N LEU A 20 -10.87 -14.37 -6.71
CA LEU A 20 -11.60 -13.18 -6.25
C LEU A 20 -11.33 -12.80 -4.78
N ALA A 21 -10.27 -13.32 -4.19
CA ALA A 21 -9.92 -13.16 -2.77
C ALA A 21 -8.64 -12.34 -2.56
N GLY A 22 -7.93 -12.03 -3.65
CA GLY A 22 -6.68 -11.28 -3.65
C GLY A 22 -5.58 -11.91 -2.78
N VAL A 23 -4.60 -11.09 -2.39
CA VAL A 23 -3.46 -11.57 -1.58
C VAL A 23 -3.90 -12.01 -0.18
N ARG A 24 -4.94 -11.41 0.40
CA ARG A 24 -5.48 -11.84 1.70
C ARG A 24 -5.98 -13.28 1.65
N GLY A 25 -6.72 -13.65 0.61
CA GLY A 25 -7.17 -15.04 0.39
C GLY A 25 -6.00 -16.00 0.20
N LEU A 26 -4.97 -15.56 -0.53
CA LEU A 26 -3.74 -16.33 -0.69
C LEU A 26 -3.04 -16.58 0.67
N VAL A 27 -2.95 -15.59 1.56
CA VAL A 27 -2.40 -15.78 2.91
C VAL A 27 -3.28 -16.72 3.73
N ALA A 28 -4.61 -16.55 3.66
CA ALA A 28 -5.57 -17.37 4.39
C ALA A 28 -5.57 -18.85 3.94
N SER A 29 -5.17 -19.15 2.69
CA SER A 29 -5.03 -20.53 2.21
C SER A 29 -3.82 -21.28 2.76
N GLY A 30 -2.98 -20.61 3.58
CA GLY A 30 -1.83 -21.24 4.23
C GLY A 30 -0.60 -21.37 3.32
N VAL A 31 -0.48 -20.49 2.32
CA VAL A 31 0.70 -20.41 1.47
C VAL A 31 2.01 -20.38 2.29
N THR A 32 2.95 -21.26 1.97
CA THR A 32 4.24 -21.36 2.67
C THR A 32 5.38 -20.63 1.97
N HIS A 33 5.17 -20.22 0.70
CA HIS A 33 6.17 -19.55 -0.13
C HIS A 33 5.55 -18.42 -0.92
N VAL A 34 6.22 -17.27 -0.98
CA VAL A 34 5.77 -16.13 -1.79
C VAL A 34 5.76 -16.52 -3.29
N PRO A 35 4.60 -16.44 -3.99
CA PRO A 35 4.52 -16.71 -5.42
C PRO A 35 5.48 -15.86 -6.24
N ARG A 36 5.94 -16.38 -7.38
CA ARG A 36 6.96 -15.71 -8.21
C ARG A 36 6.45 -14.37 -8.75
N ILE A 37 5.14 -14.22 -8.95
CA ILE A 37 4.53 -12.94 -9.38
C ILE A 37 4.79 -11.76 -8.44
N PHE A 38 5.06 -12.00 -7.14
CA PHE A 38 5.35 -10.97 -6.14
C PHE A 38 6.84 -10.82 -5.83
N ARG A 39 7.70 -11.64 -6.44
CA ARG A 39 9.15 -11.54 -6.24
C ARG A 39 9.67 -10.42 -7.14
N LEU A 40 10.30 -9.45 -6.51
CA LEU A 40 11.05 -8.44 -7.23
C LEU A 40 12.29 -9.07 -7.90
N PRO A 41 12.69 -8.62 -9.10
CA PRO A 41 13.96 -9.00 -9.70
C PRO A 41 15.15 -8.53 -8.83
N ASP A 42 16.24 -9.29 -8.91
CA ASP A 42 17.52 -9.25 -8.16
C ASP A 42 17.60 -8.42 -6.84
N PRO A 43 17.81 -9.07 -5.68
CA PRO A 43 18.11 -8.41 -4.40
C PRO A 43 19.29 -7.43 -4.43
N ALA A 44 20.23 -7.55 -5.37
CA ALA A 44 21.37 -6.65 -5.50
C ALA A 44 20.94 -5.21 -5.88
N GLU A 45 19.95 -5.05 -6.76
CA GLU A 45 19.44 -3.73 -7.16
C GLU A 45 18.73 -3.01 -6.01
N GLN A 46 18.09 -3.77 -5.11
CA GLN A 46 17.45 -3.23 -3.91
C GLN A 46 18.46 -2.80 -2.85
N ARG A 47 19.56 -3.55 -2.70
CA ARG A 47 20.66 -3.18 -1.79
C ARG A 47 21.34 -1.89 -2.22
N LEU A 48 21.52 -1.68 -3.53
CA LEU A 48 22.05 -0.43 -4.06
C LEU A 48 21.13 0.76 -3.74
N ARG A 49 19.80 0.62 -3.93
CA ARG A 49 18.83 1.65 -3.55
C ARG A 49 18.74 1.90 -2.04
N ALA A 50 18.96 0.87 -1.22
CA ALA A 50 19.00 1.01 0.24
C ALA A 50 20.29 1.69 0.74
N GLN A 51 21.39 1.59 -0.01
CA GLN A 51 22.65 2.28 0.28
C GLN A 51 22.67 3.74 -0.18
N GLU A 52 21.77 4.13 -1.09
CA GLU A 52 21.50 5.53 -1.47
C GLU A 52 20.68 6.30 -0.41
N GLN A 53 20.40 5.69 0.74
CA GLN A 53 19.68 6.34 1.82
C GLN A 53 20.43 7.59 2.28
N PRO A 54 19.81 8.78 2.23
CA PRO A 54 20.46 10.02 2.67
C PRO A 54 20.86 9.92 4.16
N PRO A 55 21.86 10.69 4.60
CA PRO A 55 22.40 10.61 5.95
C PRO A 55 21.30 10.72 7.02
N SER A 56 21.47 9.93 8.08
CA SER A 56 20.51 9.56 9.14
C SER A 56 20.04 10.69 10.08
N ALA A 57 19.78 11.90 9.58
CA ALA A 57 19.33 13.02 10.41
C ALA A 57 18.11 13.77 9.84
N ALA A 58 17.70 13.47 8.60
CA ALA A 58 16.57 14.13 7.98
C ALA A 58 15.26 13.49 8.50
N THR A 59 14.55 14.18 9.40
CA THR A 59 13.22 13.76 9.88
C THR A 59 12.13 14.41 9.02
N ILE A 60 11.14 13.63 8.60
CA ILE A 60 9.98 14.13 7.83
C ILE A 60 9.35 15.32 8.59
N PRO A 61 9.11 16.48 7.93
CA PRO A 61 8.51 17.63 8.58
C PRO A 61 7.14 17.30 9.20
N VAL A 62 6.89 17.79 10.41
CA VAL A 62 5.59 17.72 11.08
C VAL A 62 5.06 19.15 11.25
N ILE A 63 3.86 19.42 10.73
CA ILE A 63 3.26 20.76 10.69
C ILE A 63 1.97 20.76 11.53
N ASP A 64 1.88 21.64 12.51
CA ASP A 64 0.65 21.87 13.27
C ASP A 64 -0.26 22.87 12.54
N LEU A 65 -1.41 22.41 12.08
CA LEU A 65 -2.39 23.23 11.36
C LEU A 65 -3.22 24.13 12.27
N GLY A 66 -3.13 23.95 13.61
CA GLY A 66 -3.78 24.82 14.58
C GLY A 66 -3.05 26.15 14.84
N GLY A 67 -1.87 26.34 14.24
CA GLY A 67 -1.03 27.52 14.41
C GLY A 67 -1.44 28.75 13.58
N ASP A 68 -0.58 29.77 13.58
CA ASP A 68 -0.76 30.96 12.74
C ASP A 68 -0.81 30.59 11.25
N ARG A 69 -1.83 31.08 10.54
CA ARG A 69 -2.11 30.68 9.16
C ARG A 69 -0.96 31.02 8.21
N ALA A 70 -0.30 32.17 8.37
CA ALA A 70 0.79 32.54 7.47
C ALA A 70 2.00 31.63 7.69
N ALA A 71 2.37 31.38 8.95
CA ALA A 71 3.45 30.46 9.29
C ALA A 71 3.18 29.01 8.81
N VAL A 72 1.94 28.53 8.91
CA VAL A 72 1.54 27.20 8.43
C VAL A 72 1.66 27.10 6.91
N VAL A 73 1.15 28.09 6.16
CA VAL A 73 1.25 28.11 4.69
C VAL A 73 2.71 28.10 4.25
N ASP A 74 3.56 28.91 4.88
CA ASP A 74 4.99 28.96 4.58
C ASP A 74 5.69 27.64 4.90
N ALA A 75 5.34 26.99 6.01
CA ALA A 75 5.88 25.69 6.39
C ALA A 75 5.48 24.58 5.39
N ILE A 76 4.22 24.57 4.95
CA ILE A 76 3.74 23.63 3.93
C ILE A 76 4.50 23.85 2.61
N GLY A 77 4.67 25.11 2.19
CA GLY A 77 5.41 25.44 0.97
C GLY A 77 6.85 24.92 1.00
N ARG A 78 7.58 25.16 2.10
CA ARG A 78 8.94 24.65 2.27
C ARG A 78 8.98 23.12 2.28
N ALA A 79 8.12 22.48 3.06
CA ALA A 79 8.09 21.03 3.16
C ALA A 79 7.74 20.37 1.80
N ALA A 80 6.79 20.93 1.05
CA ALA A 80 6.46 20.44 -0.29
C ALA A 80 7.64 20.60 -1.27
N ALA A 81 8.36 21.72 -1.22
CA ALA A 81 9.48 22.00 -2.12
C ALA A 81 10.73 21.16 -1.80
N GLU A 82 11.06 21.00 -0.52
CA GLU A 82 12.28 20.32 -0.08
C GLU A 82 12.09 18.80 0.07
N TRP A 83 10.90 18.37 0.50
CA TRP A 83 10.63 16.96 0.83
C TRP A 83 9.60 16.30 -0.08
N GLY A 84 8.65 17.05 -0.63
CA GLY A 84 7.48 16.50 -1.32
C GLY A 84 6.52 15.70 -0.41
N PHE A 85 6.80 15.63 0.89
CA PHE A 85 6.02 14.88 1.88
C PHE A 85 6.19 15.48 3.28
N PHE A 86 5.11 15.49 4.07
CA PHE A 86 5.09 15.97 5.45
C PHE A 86 3.92 15.37 6.21
N GLN A 87 4.00 15.39 7.55
CA GLN A 87 2.92 15.00 8.45
C GLN A 87 2.20 16.24 8.99
N VAL A 88 0.92 16.10 9.32
CA VAL A 88 0.12 17.20 9.89
C VAL A 88 -0.47 16.81 11.23
N THR A 89 -0.57 17.79 12.13
CA THR A 89 -1.28 17.72 13.41
C THR A 89 -2.25 18.91 13.50
N GLY A 90 -3.13 18.95 14.51
CA GLY A 90 -4.08 20.06 14.66
C GLY A 90 -5.10 20.22 13.51
N GLN A 91 -5.29 19.17 12.70
CA GLN A 91 -6.16 19.20 11.51
C GLN A 91 -7.67 19.30 11.80
N GLY A 92 -8.08 19.21 13.07
CA GLY A 92 -9.48 19.34 13.48
C GLY A 92 -10.39 18.14 13.15
N VAL A 93 -9.84 17.05 12.60
CA VAL A 93 -10.59 15.80 12.39
C VAL A 93 -10.67 15.05 13.74
N PRO A 94 -11.88 14.68 14.21
CA PRO A 94 -12.04 13.93 15.47
C PRO A 94 -11.28 12.60 15.45
N GLU A 95 -10.61 12.27 16.55
CA GLU A 95 -9.83 11.03 16.66
C GLU A 95 -10.74 9.79 16.52
N GLU A 96 -11.97 9.87 17.01
CA GLU A 96 -12.96 8.80 16.91
C GLU A 96 -13.33 8.52 15.45
N ALA A 97 -13.41 9.56 14.61
CA ALA A 97 -13.71 9.42 13.20
C ALA A 97 -12.53 8.75 12.46
N MET A 98 -11.29 9.13 12.77
CA MET A 98 -10.09 8.50 12.23
C MET A 98 -10.00 7.02 12.65
N ALA A 99 -10.24 6.73 13.93
CA ALA A 99 -10.25 5.37 14.47
C ALA A 99 -11.35 4.51 13.82
N ALA A 100 -12.55 5.06 13.66
CA ALA A 100 -13.66 4.38 12.99
C ALA A 100 -13.34 4.08 11.52
N ALA A 101 -12.71 5.01 10.80
CA ALA A 101 -12.27 4.79 9.42
C ALA A 101 -11.25 3.64 9.32
N VAL A 102 -10.24 3.63 10.20
CA VAL A 102 -9.26 2.52 10.26
C VAL A 102 -9.94 1.20 10.60
N ALA A 103 -10.86 1.19 11.56
CA ALA A 103 -11.61 0.00 11.93
C ALA A 103 -12.48 -0.54 10.79
N ALA A 104 -13.18 0.34 10.06
CA ALA A 104 -13.98 -0.03 8.90
C ALA A 104 -13.14 -0.62 7.77
N VAL A 105 -11.99 0.00 7.45
CA VAL A 105 -11.06 -0.51 6.44
C VAL A 105 -10.52 -1.88 6.85
N ARG A 106 -10.17 -2.08 8.12
CA ARG A 106 -9.73 -3.39 8.63
C ARG A 106 -10.83 -4.44 8.51
N ALA A 107 -12.03 -4.15 9.00
CA ALA A 107 -13.17 -5.06 8.95
C ALA A 107 -13.50 -5.47 7.49
N PHE A 108 -13.46 -4.52 6.56
CA PHE A 108 -13.64 -4.82 5.14
C PHE A 108 -12.53 -5.75 4.60
N HIS A 109 -11.26 -5.49 4.90
CA HIS A 109 -10.17 -6.31 4.40
C HIS A 109 -10.10 -7.70 5.08
N GLU A 110 -10.59 -7.82 6.31
CA GLU A 110 -10.67 -9.09 7.06
C GLU A 110 -11.90 -9.94 6.70
N ALA A 111 -12.98 -9.32 6.22
CA ALA A 111 -14.14 -10.05 5.71
C ALA A 111 -13.74 -11.02 4.59
N GLY A 112 -14.46 -12.15 4.53
CA GLY A 112 -14.24 -13.21 3.56
C GLY A 112 -14.22 -12.66 2.13
N GLY A 113 -13.17 -13.01 1.39
CA GLY A 113 -13.09 -12.78 -0.05
C GLY A 113 -13.50 -14.02 -0.82
N GLY A 114 -13.44 -13.92 -2.16
CA GLY A 114 -13.71 -15.04 -3.05
C GLY A 114 -15.15 -15.13 -3.52
N GLU A 115 -15.40 -16.07 -4.42
CA GLU A 115 -16.68 -16.20 -5.11
C GLU A 115 -17.87 -16.22 -4.13
N GLY A 116 -18.91 -15.43 -4.43
CA GLY A 116 -20.08 -15.27 -3.58
C GLY A 116 -19.93 -14.28 -2.42
N SER A 117 -18.74 -13.74 -2.15
CA SER A 117 -18.56 -12.67 -1.16
C SER A 117 -18.93 -11.28 -1.71
N ASP A 118 -19.30 -10.35 -0.82
CA ASP A 118 -19.52 -8.95 -1.21
C ASP A 118 -18.26 -8.30 -1.80
N LYS A 119 -17.08 -8.71 -1.33
CA LYS A 119 -15.79 -8.21 -1.84
C LYS A 119 -15.50 -8.66 -3.26
N ALA A 120 -15.92 -9.88 -3.63
CA ALA A 120 -15.76 -10.37 -4.99
C ALA A 120 -16.55 -9.53 -6.00
N ARG A 121 -17.69 -8.94 -5.59
CA ARG A 121 -18.47 -8.02 -6.43
C ARG A 121 -17.75 -6.72 -6.76
N LEU A 122 -16.80 -6.32 -5.91
CA LEU A 122 -15.96 -5.13 -6.07
C LEU A 122 -14.61 -5.46 -6.72
N TYR A 123 -14.32 -6.74 -6.99
CA TYR A 123 -13.04 -7.16 -7.55
C TYR A 123 -12.95 -6.79 -9.03
N SER A 124 -12.02 -5.89 -9.37
CA SER A 124 -11.76 -5.47 -10.74
C SER A 124 -10.27 -5.20 -10.94
N ARG A 125 -9.74 -5.57 -12.12
CA ARG A 125 -8.45 -5.08 -12.62
C ARG A 125 -8.56 -3.83 -13.47
N GLU A 126 -9.77 -3.46 -13.86
CA GLU A 126 -10.06 -2.23 -14.58
C GLU A 126 -10.23 -1.10 -13.55
N PRO A 127 -9.34 -0.09 -13.53
CA PRO A 127 -9.34 0.96 -12.51
C PRO A 127 -10.61 1.83 -12.51
N GLY A 128 -11.45 1.77 -13.56
CA GLY A 128 -12.72 2.49 -13.66
C GLY A 128 -13.99 1.69 -13.37
N LYS A 129 -13.88 0.41 -12.97
CA LYS A 129 -15.04 -0.47 -12.68
C LYS A 129 -15.18 -0.89 -11.22
N ALA A 130 -14.22 -0.52 -10.36
CA ALA A 130 -14.40 -0.62 -8.92
C ALA A 130 -15.37 0.50 -8.49
N VAL A 131 -16.48 0.13 -7.85
CA VAL A 131 -17.50 1.07 -7.33
C VAL A 131 -16.98 1.81 -6.12
#